data_AF-A7B967-F1
#
_entry.id   AF-A7B967-F1
#
_cell.length_a   1.000
_cell.length_b   1.000
_cell.length_c   1.000
_cell.angle_alpha   90.00
_cell.angle_beta   90.00
_cell.angle_gamma   90.00
#
_symmetry.space_group_name_H-M   'P 1'
#
loop_
_entity.id
_entity.type
_entity.pdbx_description
1 polymer ?
#
loop_
_entity_poly.entity_id
_entity_poly.type
_entity_poly.pdbx_seq_one_letter_code
_entity_poly.pdbx_strand_id
1 'polypeptide(L)'
;MESRESLINQIALLHEEKEHQKIIALIEGLPPAAMDYELTSLLARAYINYAQPYMDSFQEHIKHAVELLRSVEAEGMADPQWYYRIGTALYWQDEEESAMTYLEQCLAMDPTHEDAPQVIEECKRALERRTVVRPLDMRALIDFFERNDYRYDVEDNRLRTGFTNGYYVFSVIDDGADLSMWGGIREDVSMELRPRLIQACNDWNAATKWPKVYVATLDDGTQRVCAEQFVSSRYGMTDAQVSINIDRFISASESFFKEQIERIPALGGASE
;
A
#
# COMPACT_ATOMS: atom_id res chain seq x y z
N MET A 1 43.74 -9.91 13.35
CA MET A 1 42.50 -10.57 12.90
C MET A 1 41.52 -10.45 14.05
N GLU A 2 40.41 -9.76 13.84
CA GLU A 2 39.37 -9.66 14.86
C GLU A 2 38.87 -11.07 15.20
N SER A 3 38.65 -11.36 16.50
CA SER A 3 38.14 -12.67 16.90
C SER A 3 36.68 -12.82 16.48
N ARG A 4 36.24 -14.06 16.24
CA ARG A 4 34.83 -14.36 15.90
C ARG A 4 33.85 -13.76 16.92
N GLU A 5 34.19 -13.88 18.20
CA GLU A 5 33.42 -13.32 19.32
C GLU A 5 33.35 -11.79 19.29
N SER A 6 34.46 -11.11 18.97
CA SER A 6 34.49 -9.64 18.83
C SER A 6 33.57 -9.19 17.69
N LEU A 7 33.63 -9.89 16.55
CA LEU A 7 32.76 -9.60 15.40
C LEU A 7 31.27 -9.78 15.75
N ILE A 8 30.90 -10.87 16.42
CA ILE A 8 29.50 -11.11 16.82
C ILE A 8 29.02 -10.05 17.81
N ASN A 9 29.83 -9.69 18.80
CA ASN A 9 29.50 -8.63 19.75
C ASN A 9 29.33 -7.27 19.07
N GLN A 10 30.16 -6.97 18.07
CA GLN A 10 30.03 -5.76 17.26
C GLN A 10 28.71 -5.75 16.48
N ILE A 11 28.36 -6.86 15.83
CA ILE A 11 27.08 -7.00 15.10
C ILE A 11 25.89 -6.84 16.06
N ALA A 12 25.97 -7.41 17.27
CA ALA A 12 24.94 -7.28 18.28
C ALA A 12 24.75 -5.82 18.73
N LEU A 13 25.85 -5.12 19.03
CA LEU A 13 25.81 -3.70 19.39
C LEU A 13 25.21 -2.84 18.27
N LEU A 14 25.65 -3.03 17.03
CA LEU A 14 25.07 -2.32 15.88
C LEU A 14 23.58 -2.61 15.70
N HIS A 15 23.13 -3.82 16.04
CA HIS A 15 21.73 -4.18 15.95
C HIS A 15 20.89 -3.46 17.01
N GLU A 16 21.38 -3.37 18.25
CA GLU A 16 20.76 -2.59 19.33
C GLU A 16 20.67 -1.10 18.98
N GLU A 17 21.70 -0.56 18.32
CA GLU A 17 21.75 0.81 17.82
C GLU A 17 20.91 1.04 16.54
N LYS A 18 20.25 0.00 16.01
CA LYS A 18 19.49 0.01 14.74
C LYS A 18 20.31 0.39 13.50
N GLU A 19 21.61 0.18 13.57
CA GLU A 19 22.58 0.47 12.52
C GLU A 19 22.69 -0.68 11.50
N HIS A 20 21.53 -1.11 10.96
CA HIS A 20 21.42 -2.31 10.13
C HIS A 20 22.24 -2.23 8.83
N GLN A 21 22.37 -1.04 8.24
CA GLN A 21 23.22 -0.82 7.08
C GLN A 21 24.70 -1.09 7.37
N LYS A 22 25.18 -0.74 8.58
CA LYS A 22 26.57 -1.00 8.99
C LYS A 22 26.80 -2.49 9.19
N ILE A 23 25.81 -3.23 9.69
CA ILE A 23 25.88 -4.71 9.80
C ILE A 23 26.01 -5.34 8.42
N ILE A 24 25.19 -4.90 7.46
CA ILE A 24 25.24 -5.40 6.07
C ILE A 24 26.65 -5.18 5.50
N ALA A 25 27.15 -3.93 5.54
CA ALA A 25 28.48 -3.61 5.01
C ALA A 25 29.62 -4.37 5.72
N LEU A 26 29.49 -4.58 7.03
CA LEU A 26 30.47 -5.33 7.82
C LEU A 26 30.54 -6.80 7.39
N ILE A 27 29.40 -7.47 7.25
CA ILE A 27 29.35 -8.90 6.90
C ILE A 27 29.69 -9.12 5.42
N GLU A 28 29.18 -8.29 4.50
CA GLU A 28 29.51 -8.39 3.07
C GLU A 28 30.99 -8.13 2.77
N GLY A 29 31.68 -7.38 3.63
CA GLY A 29 33.13 -7.16 3.54
C GLY A 29 33.98 -8.37 3.91
N LEU A 30 33.38 -9.43 4.47
CA LEU A 30 34.08 -10.65 4.85
C LEU A 30 34.34 -11.55 3.64
N PRO A 31 35.41 -12.37 3.66
CA PRO A 31 35.63 -13.35 2.61
C PRO A 31 34.49 -14.39 2.62
N PRO A 32 34.06 -14.92 1.45
CA PRO A 32 32.97 -15.91 1.39
C PRO A 32 33.19 -17.16 2.27
N ALA A 33 34.45 -17.54 2.49
CA ALA A 33 34.80 -18.67 3.36
C ALA A 33 34.53 -18.43 4.85
N ALA A 34 34.27 -17.18 5.27
CA ALA A 34 33.88 -16.85 6.64
C ALA A 34 32.37 -16.99 6.86
N MET A 35 31.56 -17.06 5.80
CA MET A 35 30.10 -17.16 5.90
C MET A 35 29.70 -18.54 6.41
N ASP A 36 29.30 -18.59 7.67
CA ASP A 36 28.67 -19.73 8.31
C ASP A 36 27.17 -19.49 8.51
N TYR A 37 26.47 -20.45 9.11
CA TYR A 37 25.04 -20.34 9.43
C TYR A 37 24.70 -19.06 10.20
N GLU A 38 25.51 -18.72 11.22
CA GLU A 38 25.24 -17.60 12.11
C GLU A 38 25.42 -16.26 11.37
N LEU A 39 26.51 -16.06 10.64
CA LEU A 39 26.72 -14.83 9.86
C LEU A 39 25.71 -14.66 8.74
N THR A 40 25.34 -15.75 8.05
CA THR A 40 24.32 -15.71 7.00
C THR A 40 22.96 -15.31 7.59
N SER A 41 22.60 -15.86 8.74
CA SER A 41 21.35 -15.55 9.44
C SER A 41 21.33 -14.11 9.99
N LEU A 42 22.46 -13.61 10.51
CA LEU A 42 22.60 -12.23 10.98
C LEU A 42 22.55 -11.22 9.84
N LEU A 43 23.12 -11.56 8.68
CA LEU A 43 23.04 -10.75 7.47
C LEU A 43 21.59 -10.67 6.96
N ALA A 44 20.89 -11.80 6.88
CA ALA A 44 19.49 -11.82 6.49
C ALA A 44 18.62 -10.96 7.42
N ARG A 45 18.81 -11.08 8.75
CA ARG A 45 18.14 -10.20 9.74
C ARG A 45 18.44 -8.72 9.48
N ALA A 46 19.69 -8.38 9.17
CA ALA A 46 20.06 -7.01 8.90
C ALA A 46 19.36 -6.45 7.65
N TYR A 47 19.26 -7.24 6.57
CA TYR A 47 18.46 -6.86 5.39
C TYR A 47 16.98 -6.68 5.70
N ILE A 48 16.37 -7.61 6.44
CA ILE A 48 14.95 -7.53 6.82
C ILE A 48 14.68 -6.23 7.57
N ASN A 49 15.53 -5.86 8.53
CA ASN A 49 15.30 -4.66 9.34
C ASN A 49 15.71 -3.36 8.61
N TYR A 50 16.70 -3.43 7.71
CA TYR A 50 17.12 -2.28 6.92
C TYR A 50 16.09 -1.91 5.85
N ALA A 51 15.46 -2.90 5.24
CA ALA A 51 14.46 -2.69 4.20
C ALA A 51 13.24 -1.96 4.78
N GLN A 52 12.98 -0.75 4.27
CA GLN A 52 11.79 0.03 4.62
C GLN A 52 10.86 0.17 3.42
N PRO A 53 9.52 0.08 3.59
CA PRO A 53 8.56 0.07 2.46
C PRO A 53 8.63 1.28 1.51
N TYR A 54 9.17 2.41 1.96
CA TYR A 54 9.35 3.62 1.15
C TYR A 54 10.60 3.59 0.27
N MET A 55 11.47 2.58 0.41
CA MET A 55 12.70 2.44 -0.39
C MET A 55 12.40 1.75 -1.71
N ASP A 56 12.93 2.27 -2.82
CA ASP A 56 12.84 1.60 -4.13
C ASP A 56 13.48 0.20 -4.11
N SER A 57 14.52 0.00 -3.28
CA SER A 57 15.22 -1.27 -3.12
C SER A 57 14.58 -2.22 -2.08
N PHE A 58 13.42 -1.86 -1.51
CA PHE A 58 12.75 -2.64 -0.46
C PHE A 58 12.59 -4.12 -0.84
N GLN A 59 11.95 -4.39 -1.98
CA GLN A 59 11.68 -5.75 -2.44
C GLN A 59 12.97 -6.52 -2.78
N GLU A 60 14.00 -5.84 -3.27
CA GLU A 60 15.30 -6.46 -3.56
C GLU A 60 16.00 -6.92 -2.27
N HIS A 61 16.01 -6.07 -1.23
CA HIS A 61 16.59 -6.41 0.07
C HIS A 61 15.84 -7.56 0.75
N ILE A 62 14.50 -7.52 0.76
CA ILE A 62 13.69 -8.61 1.34
C ILE A 62 13.90 -9.91 0.57
N LYS A 63 13.93 -9.87 -0.77
CA LYS A 63 14.23 -11.04 -1.60
C LYS A 63 15.59 -11.63 -1.28
N HIS A 64 16.61 -10.78 -1.17
CA HIS A 64 17.96 -11.23 -0.84
C HIS A 64 18.03 -11.86 0.56
N ALA A 65 17.32 -11.33 1.55
CA ALA A 65 17.21 -11.94 2.87
C ALA A 65 16.61 -13.36 2.81
N VAL A 66 15.56 -13.58 2.00
CA VAL A 66 14.98 -14.91 1.79
C VAL A 66 15.97 -15.86 1.12
N GLU A 67 16.72 -15.40 0.12
CA GLU A 67 17.76 -16.22 -0.54
C GLU A 67 18.85 -16.65 0.44
N LEU A 68 19.32 -15.74 1.30
CA LEU A 68 20.28 -16.04 2.36
C LEU A 68 19.72 -17.09 3.33
N LEU A 69 18.49 -16.90 3.84
CA LEU A 69 17.88 -17.84 4.79
C LEU A 69 17.65 -19.22 4.17
N ARG A 70 17.20 -19.30 2.92
CA ARG A 70 17.04 -20.57 2.19
C ARG A 70 18.37 -21.28 1.96
N SER A 71 19.47 -20.53 1.78
CA SER A 71 20.79 -21.13 1.56
C SER A 71 21.32 -21.92 2.76
N VAL A 72 20.80 -21.65 3.97
CA VAL A 72 21.19 -22.29 5.23
C VAL A 72 20.00 -22.97 5.92
N GLU A 73 19.02 -23.40 5.14
CA GLU A 73 17.79 -24.04 5.63
C GLU A 73 18.09 -25.32 6.44
N ALA A 74 19.05 -26.14 6.01
CA ALA A 74 19.36 -27.40 6.65
C ALA A 74 19.80 -27.23 8.11
N GLU A 75 20.63 -26.22 8.39
CA GLU A 75 21.04 -25.82 9.73
C GLU A 75 19.89 -25.12 10.48
N GLY A 76 19.11 -24.29 9.78
CA GLY A 76 18.00 -23.51 10.33
C GLY A 76 16.81 -24.32 10.84
N MET A 77 16.61 -25.56 10.36
CA MET A 77 15.51 -26.43 10.83
C MET A 77 15.51 -26.72 12.33
N ALA A 78 16.66 -26.54 13.01
CA ALA A 78 16.79 -26.70 14.46
C ALA A 78 16.71 -25.38 15.25
N ASP A 79 16.48 -24.24 14.58
CA ASP A 79 16.51 -22.90 15.18
C ASP A 79 15.17 -22.15 14.99
N PRO A 80 14.42 -21.86 16.08
CA PRO A 80 13.19 -21.08 15.98
C PRO A 80 13.41 -19.67 15.42
N GLN A 81 14.59 -19.06 15.61
CA GLN A 81 14.88 -17.73 15.10
C GLN A 81 15.01 -17.69 13.57
N TRP A 82 15.46 -18.79 12.96
CA TRP A 82 15.48 -18.91 11.50
C TRP A 82 14.05 -18.93 10.94
N TYR A 83 13.16 -19.72 11.55
CA TYR A 83 11.73 -19.76 11.21
C TYR A 83 11.06 -18.38 11.34
N TYR A 84 11.34 -17.65 12.42
CA TYR A 84 10.83 -16.29 12.59
C TYR A 84 11.32 -15.34 11.50
N ARG A 85 12.63 -15.37 11.18
CA ARG A 85 13.23 -14.48 10.16
C ARG A 85 12.69 -14.77 8.77
N ILE A 86 12.62 -16.03 8.34
CA ILE A 86 12.12 -16.37 7.00
C ILE A 86 10.61 -16.12 6.91
N GLY A 87 9.85 -16.42 7.96
CA GLY A 87 8.43 -16.08 8.04
C GLY A 87 8.18 -14.58 7.91
N THR A 88 8.94 -13.76 8.63
CA THR A 88 8.86 -12.30 8.54
C THR A 88 9.25 -11.78 7.15
N ALA A 89 10.30 -12.34 6.55
CA ALA A 89 10.71 -11.94 5.21
C ALA A 89 9.67 -12.31 4.14
N LEU A 90 9.00 -13.46 4.27
CA LEU A 90 7.90 -13.88 3.39
C LEU A 90 6.64 -13.01 3.57
N TYR A 91 6.35 -12.57 4.80
CA TYR A 91 5.28 -11.60 5.04
C TYR A 91 5.53 -10.30 4.25
N TRP A 92 6.76 -9.79 4.23
CA TRP A 92 7.12 -8.61 3.43
C TRP A 92 7.11 -8.83 1.91
N GLN A 93 7.02 -10.08 1.43
CA GLN A 93 6.80 -10.43 0.02
C GLN A 93 5.32 -10.66 -0.31
N ASP A 94 4.40 -10.32 0.60
CA ASP A 94 2.96 -10.62 0.49
C ASP A 94 2.65 -12.12 0.35
N GLU A 95 3.52 -13.00 0.88
CA GLU A 95 3.34 -14.46 0.93
C GLU A 95 2.80 -14.92 2.31
N GLU A 96 1.65 -14.43 2.74
CA GLU A 96 1.16 -14.64 4.13
C GLU A 96 0.94 -16.11 4.48
N GLU A 97 0.46 -16.93 3.56
CA GLU A 97 0.22 -18.36 3.83
C GLU A 97 1.54 -19.10 4.11
N SER A 98 2.58 -18.82 3.30
CA SER A 98 3.93 -19.31 3.52
C SER A 98 4.49 -18.76 4.82
N ALA A 99 4.39 -17.44 5.04
CA ALA A 99 4.88 -16.77 6.24
C ALA A 99 4.30 -17.38 7.52
N MET A 100 2.97 -17.58 7.56
CA MET A 100 2.29 -18.22 8.69
C MET A 100 2.82 -19.62 8.96
N THR A 101 3.06 -20.43 7.93
CA THR A 101 3.61 -21.78 8.10
C THR A 101 4.95 -21.75 8.85
N TYR A 102 5.87 -20.85 8.48
CA TYR A 102 7.14 -20.71 9.17
C TYR A 102 6.99 -20.11 10.58
N LEU A 103 6.15 -19.09 10.75
CA LEU A 103 5.93 -18.44 12.05
C LEU A 103 5.23 -19.36 13.07
N GLU A 104 4.30 -20.20 12.62
CA GLU A 104 3.67 -21.21 13.47
C GLU A 104 4.67 -22.29 13.90
N GLN A 105 5.59 -22.69 13.00
CA GLN A 105 6.67 -23.59 13.35
C GLN A 105 7.66 -22.95 14.35
N CYS A 106 7.93 -21.64 14.23
CA CYS A 106 8.68 -20.89 15.23
C CYS A 106 8.02 -21.02 16.63
N LEU A 107 6.71 -20.76 16.73
CA LEU A 107 5.97 -20.89 18.00
C LEU A 107 5.84 -22.33 18.50
N ALA A 108 5.83 -23.32 17.61
CA ALA A 108 5.84 -24.73 18.01
C ALA A 108 7.17 -25.11 18.70
N MET A 109 8.28 -24.50 18.28
CA MET A 109 9.62 -24.73 18.83
C MET A 109 9.92 -23.85 20.05
N ASP A 110 9.45 -22.60 20.02
CA ASP A 110 9.54 -21.62 21.11
C ASP A 110 8.16 -20.97 21.36
N PRO A 111 7.32 -21.58 22.22
CA PRO A 111 6.00 -21.03 22.55
C PRO A 111 6.05 -19.67 23.27
N THR A 112 7.23 -19.24 23.72
CA THR A 112 7.43 -17.97 24.42
C THR A 112 7.98 -16.87 23.51
N HIS A 113 8.13 -17.13 22.21
CA HIS A 113 8.63 -16.15 21.26
C HIS A 113 7.75 -14.89 21.27
N GLU A 114 8.36 -13.74 21.55
CA GLU A 114 7.67 -12.48 21.82
C GLU A 114 6.96 -11.92 20.57
N ASP A 115 7.66 -11.91 19.43
CA ASP A 115 7.19 -11.16 18.25
C ASP A 115 6.37 -11.99 17.22
N ALA A 116 6.63 -13.29 17.10
CA ALA A 116 5.99 -14.15 16.09
C ALA A 116 4.44 -14.10 16.11
N PRO A 117 3.75 -14.05 17.28
CA PRO A 117 2.30 -13.95 17.32
C PRO A 117 1.76 -12.68 16.64
N GLN A 118 2.49 -11.55 16.75
CA GLN A 118 2.09 -10.30 16.11
C GLN A 118 2.15 -10.43 14.59
N VAL A 119 3.24 -10.98 14.04
CA VAL A 119 3.40 -11.14 12.59
C VAL A 119 2.36 -12.11 12.01
N ILE A 120 2.01 -13.18 12.75
CA ILE A 120 0.91 -14.09 12.37
C ILE A 120 -0.43 -13.35 12.31
N GLU A 121 -0.72 -12.49 13.28
CA GLU A 121 -1.94 -11.71 13.30
C GLU A 121 -1.98 -10.71 12.14
N GLU A 122 -0.85 -10.10 11.79
CA GLU A 122 -0.73 -9.25 10.60
C GLU A 122 -0.96 -10.04 9.30
N CYS A 123 -0.41 -11.25 9.18
CA CYS A 123 -0.67 -12.16 8.05
C CYS A 123 -2.17 -12.48 7.94
N LYS A 124 -2.83 -12.82 9.05
CA LYS A 124 -4.27 -13.12 9.08
C LYS A 124 -5.10 -11.92 8.62
N ARG A 125 -4.79 -10.72 9.09
CA ARG A 125 -5.47 -9.48 8.66
C ARG A 125 -5.22 -9.20 7.18
N ALA A 126 -4.01 -9.42 6.68
CA ALA A 126 -3.69 -9.24 5.27
C ALA A 126 -4.48 -10.23 4.38
N LEU A 127 -4.58 -11.50 4.77
CA LEU A 127 -5.39 -12.50 4.09
C LEU A 127 -6.88 -12.17 4.16
N GLU A 128 -7.38 -11.80 5.33
CA GLU A 128 -8.78 -11.43 5.53
C GLU A 128 -9.18 -10.27 4.61
N ARG A 129 -8.37 -9.22 4.53
CA ARG A 129 -8.59 -8.08 3.62
C ARG A 129 -8.69 -8.51 2.14
N ARG A 130 -7.98 -9.56 1.74
CA ARG A 130 -7.93 -10.03 0.34
C ARG A 130 -9.00 -11.06 0.01
N THR A 131 -9.45 -11.85 0.99
CA THR A 131 -10.22 -13.08 0.75
C THR A 131 -11.62 -13.06 1.35
N VAL A 132 -11.87 -12.28 2.41
CA VAL A 132 -13.18 -12.25 3.08
C VAL A 132 -14.07 -11.20 2.41
N VAL A 133 -15.17 -11.67 1.82
CA VAL A 133 -16.18 -10.84 1.18
C VAL A 133 -17.22 -10.42 2.22
N ARG A 134 -17.47 -9.11 2.33
CA ARG A 134 -18.47 -8.53 3.24
C ARG A 134 -19.42 -7.59 2.49
N PRO A 135 -20.67 -7.40 2.97
CA PRO A 135 -21.52 -6.32 2.48
C PRO A 135 -20.77 -4.99 2.53
N LEU A 136 -20.88 -4.19 1.47
CA LEU A 136 -20.25 -2.88 1.46
C LEU A 136 -21.03 -1.93 2.36
N ASP A 137 -20.31 -1.24 3.25
CA ASP A 137 -20.86 -0.20 4.11
C ASP A 137 -19.93 1.02 4.17
N MET A 138 -20.37 2.07 4.87
CA MET A 138 -19.56 3.28 5.03
C MET A 138 -18.27 3.05 5.82
N ARG A 139 -18.23 2.03 6.69
CA ARG A 139 -17.03 1.75 7.49
C ARG A 139 -15.91 1.25 6.59
N ALA A 140 -16.19 0.40 5.60
CA ALA A 140 -15.21 -0.04 4.62
C ALA A 140 -14.57 1.13 3.83
N LEU A 141 -15.35 2.17 3.53
CA LEU A 141 -14.81 3.39 2.91
C LEU A 141 -13.93 4.15 3.90
N ILE A 142 -14.41 4.40 5.12
CA ILE A 142 -13.66 5.09 6.17
C ILE A 142 -12.32 4.38 6.46
N ASP A 143 -12.33 3.05 6.57
CA ASP A 143 -11.12 2.25 6.81
C ASP A 143 -10.08 2.43 5.69
N PHE A 144 -10.50 2.67 4.44
CA PHE A 144 -9.57 3.02 3.37
C PHE A 144 -8.91 4.39 3.64
N PHE A 145 -9.68 5.41 3.99
CA PHE A 145 -9.12 6.76 4.22
C PHE A 145 -8.26 6.81 5.50
N GLU A 146 -8.67 6.15 6.59
CA GLU A 146 -7.89 6.04 7.82
C GLU A 146 -6.55 5.33 7.60
N ARG A 147 -6.53 4.21 6.86
CA ARG A 147 -5.29 3.46 6.57
C ARG A 147 -4.30 4.23 5.71
N ASN A 148 -4.77 5.13 4.86
CA ASN A 148 -3.92 5.93 3.97
C ASN A 148 -3.61 7.33 4.55
N ASP A 149 -3.99 7.59 5.81
CA ASP A 149 -3.84 8.90 6.47
C ASP A 149 -4.42 10.06 5.65
N TYR A 150 -5.53 9.81 4.95
CA TYR A 150 -6.22 10.81 4.17
C TYR A 150 -7.22 11.58 5.02
N ARG A 151 -7.28 12.90 4.82
CA ARG A 151 -8.31 13.74 5.44
C ARG A 151 -9.66 13.47 4.80
N TYR A 152 -10.68 13.34 5.62
CA TYR A 152 -12.06 13.18 5.15
C TYR A 152 -13.05 13.78 6.14
N ASP A 153 -14.26 14.01 5.68
CA ASP A 153 -15.43 14.35 6.49
C ASP A 153 -16.59 13.42 6.11
N VAL A 154 -17.51 13.15 7.03
CA VAL A 154 -18.68 12.30 6.78
C VAL A 154 -19.94 13.04 7.18
N GLU A 155 -20.82 13.29 6.20
CA GLU A 155 -22.11 13.94 6.37
C GLU A 155 -23.15 13.23 5.49
N ASP A 156 -24.35 12.98 6.03
CA ASP A 156 -25.47 12.36 5.30
C ASP A 156 -25.12 11.05 4.56
N ASN A 157 -24.36 10.17 5.21
CA ASN A 157 -23.90 8.89 4.64
C ASN A 157 -23.04 9.07 3.37
N ARG A 158 -22.33 10.19 3.27
CA ARG A 158 -21.37 10.49 2.21
C ARG A 158 -20.05 10.89 2.82
N LEU A 159 -18.98 10.24 2.37
CA LEU A 159 -17.61 10.61 2.71
C LEU A 159 -17.14 11.65 1.70
N ARG A 160 -16.63 12.77 2.19
CA ARG A 160 -16.12 13.89 1.40
C ARG A 160 -14.64 14.09 1.66
N THR A 161 -13.88 14.37 0.61
CA THR A 161 -12.45 14.64 0.72
C THR A 161 -11.98 15.55 -0.43
N GLY A 162 -10.74 16.02 -0.37
CA GLY A 162 -10.11 16.78 -1.43
C GLY A 162 -8.64 16.41 -1.57
N PHE A 163 -8.20 16.25 -2.81
CA PHE A 163 -6.80 16.07 -3.19
C PHE A 163 -6.30 17.33 -3.92
N THR A 164 -5.18 17.23 -4.61
CA THR A 164 -4.54 18.39 -5.26
C THR A 164 -5.46 19.03 -6.30
N ASN A 165 -6.05 18.24 -7.20
CA ASN A 165 -6.73 18.77 -8.39
C ASN A 165 -8.26 18.75 -8.29
N GLY A 166 -8.83 17.93 -7.41
CA GLY A 166 -10.27 17.82 -7.24
C GLY A 166 -10.75 17.67 -5.81
N TYR A 167 -12.07 17.80 -5.66
CA TYR A 167 -12.81 17.33 -4.50
C TYR A 167 -13.63 16.10 -4.86
N TYR A 168 -13.88 15.25 -3.88
CA TYR A 168 -14.40 13.91 -4.07
C TYR A 168 -15.47 13.57 -3.05
N VAL A 169 -16.44 12.78 -3.49
CA VAL A 169 -17.55 12.27 -2.70
C VAL A 169 -17.69 10.77 -2.95
N PHE A 170 -17.72 10.00 -1.87
CA PHE A 170 -17.90 8.56 -1.88
C PHE A 170 -19.13 8.21 -1.06
N SER A 171 -19.94 7.28 -1.54
CA SER A 171 -21.09 6.80 -0.79
C SER A 171 -21.43 5.37 -1.16
N VAL A 172 -22.04 4.68 -0.22
CA VAL A 172 -22.66 3.38 -0.45
C VAL A 172 -24.14 3.62 -0.68
N ILE A 173 -24.63 3.19 -1.85
CA ILE A 173 -26.01 3.42 -2.29
C ILE A 173 -26.76 2.09 -2.47
N ASP A 174 -28.06 2.19 -2.72
CA ASP A 174 -28.94 1.04 -2.99
C ASP A 174 -28.84 -0.06 -1.93
N ASP A 175 -28.83 0.34 -0.65
CA ASP A 175 -28.75 -0.57 0.52
C ASP A 175 -27.50 -1.47 0.53
N GLY A 176 -26.34 -0.91 0.19
CA GLY A 176 -25.08 -1.66 0.14
C GLY A 176 -24.79 -2.32 -1.21
N ALA A 177 -25.69 -2.15 -2.19
CA ALA A 177 -25.58 -2.83 -3.47
C ALA A 177 -24.56 -2.20 -4.41
N ASP A 178 -24.28 -0.90 -4.31
CA ASP A 178 -23.30 -0.24 -5.17
C ASP A 178 -22.45 0.81 -4.41
N LEU A 179 -21.17 0.89 -4.78
CA LEU A 179 -20.26 1.97 -4.45
C LEU A 179 -20.42 3.09 -5.48
N SER A 180 -20.82 4.28 -5.02
CA SER A 180 -20.84 5.50 -5.82
C SER A 180 -19.60 6.35 -5.50
N MET A 181 -18.86 6.70 -6.54
CA MET A 181 -17.68 7.56 -6.46
C MET A 181 -17.83 8.71 -7.45
N TRP A 182 -17.68 9.92 -6.94
CA TRP A 182 -17.84 11.14 -7.70
C TRP A 182 -16.71 12.10 -7.37
N GLY A 183 -16.23 12.85 -8.35
CA GLY A 183 -15.23 13.89 -8.16
C GLY A 183 -15.45 15.04 -9.14
N GLY A 184 -14.90 16.19 -8.79
CA GLY A 184 -14.95 17.36 -9.66
C GLY A 184 -13.77 18.29 -9.44
N ILE A 185 -13.42 19.02 -10.48
CA ILE A 185 -12.56 20.20 -10.35
C ILE A 185 -13.31 21.24 -9.50
N ARG A 186 -12.59 21.92 -8.61
CA ARG A 186 -13.18 22.85 -7.63
C ARG A 186 -13.76 24.09 -8.30
N GLU A 187 -13.08 24.58 -9.33
CA GLU A 187 -13.43 25.78 -10.05
C GLU A 187 -14.53 25.53 -11.08
N ASP A 188 -15.60 26.32 -10.97
CA ASP A 188 -16.62 26.42 -11.99
C ASP A 188 -16.24 27.50 -12.99
N VAL A 189 -16.40 27.21 -14.28
CA VAL A 189 -15.93 28.08 -15.35
C VAL A 189 -17.05 28.59 -16.25
N SER A 190 -16.75 29.62 -17.04
CA SER A 190 -17.70 30.21 -17.97
C SER A 190 -18.24 29.19 -18.99
N MET A 191 -19.53 29.35 -19.35
CA MET A 191 -20.18 28.58 -20.41
C MET A 191 -19.44 28.63 -21.75
N GLU A 192 -18.64 29.68 -22.00
CA GLU A 192 -17.82 29.80 -23.21
C GLU A 192 -16.80 28.64 -23.37
N LEU A 193 -16.35 28.05 -22.27
CA LEU A 193 -15.40 26.93 -22.28
C LEU A 193 -16.08 25.57 -22.54
N ARG A 194 -17.42 25.50 -22.48
CA ARG A 194 -18.18 24.25 -22.57
C ARG A 194 -17.81 23.38 -23.79
N PRO A 195 -17.72 23.90 -25.04
CA PRO A 195 -17.38 23.06 -26.19
C PRO A 195 -16.01 22.40 -26.07
N ARG A 196 -15.03 23.13 -25.52
CA ARG A 196 -13.68 22.63 -25.31
C ARG A 196 -13.64 21.55 -24.22
N LEU A 197 -14.35 21.77 -23.12
CA LEU A 197 -14.43 20.81 -22.02
C LEU A 197 -15.13 19.51 -22.43
N ILE A 198 -16.21 19.61 -23.22
CA ILE A 198 -16.90 18.43 -23.76
C ILE A 198 -15.95 17.63 -24.65
N GLN A 199 -15.19 18.29 -25.53
CA GLN A 199 -14.24 17.59 -26.39
C GLN A 199 -13.18 16.85 -25.55
N ALA A 200 -12.61 17.50 -24.54
CA ALA A 200 -11.66 16.87 -23.64
C ALA A 200 -12.25 15.64 -22.91
N CYS A 201 -13.50 15.75 -22.44
CA CYS A 201 -14.19 14.63 -21.81
C CYS A 201 -14.42 13.47 -22.80
N ASN A 202 -14.80 13.77 -24.04
CA ASN A 202 -15.01 12.76 -25.07
C ASN A 202 -13.70 12.05 -25.45
N ASP A 203 -12.61 12.81 -25.59
CA ASP A 203 -11.29 12.25 -25.90
C ASP A 203 -10.84 11.29 -24.77
N TRP A 204 -11.00 11.69 -23.51
CA TRP A 204 -10.72 10.84 -22.35
C TRP A 204 -11.58 9.57 -22.35
N ASN A 205 -12.90 9.71 -22.47
CA ASN A 205 -13.83 8.58 -22.45
C ASN A 205 -13.62 7.62 -23.65
N ALA A 206 -13.06 8.11 -24.75
CA ALA A 206 -12.71 7.28 -25.91
C ALA A 206 -11.37 6.54 -25.72
N ALA A 207 -10.41 7.14 -25.01
CA ALA A 207 -9.06 6.60 -24.84
C ALA A 207 -8.88 5.76 -23.56
N THR A 208 -9.75 5.96 -22.57
CA THR A 208 -9.64 5.34 -21.25
C THR A 208 -10.91 4.58 -20.88
N LYS A 209 -10.79 3.67 -19.90
CA LYS A 209 -11.93 2.87 -19.44
C LYS A 209 -12.69 3.50 -18.27
N TRP A 210 -12.02 4.35 -17.49
CA TRP A 210 -12.55 4.97 -16.28
C TRP A 210 -11.64 6.15 -15.84
N PRO A 211 -12.15 7.08 -15.03
CA PRO A 211 -13.57 7.26 -14.72
C PRO A 211 -14.34 7.75 -15.96
N LYS A 212 -15.67 7.70 -15.91
CA LYS A 212 -16.48 8.44 -16.86
C LYS A 212 -16.37 9.92 -16.50
N VAL A 213 -15.99 10.75 -17.47
CA VAL A 213 -15.88 12.20 -17.26
C VAL A 213 -16.92 12.95 -18.07
N TYR A 214 -17.39 14.09 -17.56
CA TYR A 214 -18.40 14.90 -18.21
C TYR A 214 -18.39 16.35 -17.71
N VAL A 215 -19.13 17.21 -18.42
CA VAL A 215 -19.29 18.63 -18.06
C VAL A 215 -20.72 18.87 -17.60
N ALA A 216 -20.89 19.16 -16.32
CA ALA A 216 -22.15 19.58 -15.73
C ALA A 216 -22.35 21.09 -15.91
N THR A 217 -23.56 21.50 -16.28
CA THR A 217 -23.98 22.91 -16.20
C THR A 217 -24.67 23.10 -14.87
N LEU A 218 -24.21 24.06 -14.06
CA LEU A 218 -24.80 24.40 -12.77
C LEU A 218 -25.94 25.41 -12.94
N ASP A 219 -26.71 25.63 -11.87
CA ASP A 219 -27.91 26.49 -11.88
C ASP A 219 -27.60 27.96 -12.23
N ASP A 220 -26.39 28.43 -11.94
CA ASP A 220 -25.90 29.76 -12.28
C ASP A 220 -25.31 29.86 -13.71
N GLY A 221 -25.37 28.78 -14.49
CA GLY A 221 -24.87 28.68 -15.86
C GLY A 221 -23.37 28.36 -15.98
N THR A 222 -22.64 28.33 -14.87
CA THR A 222 -21.24 27.91 -14.87
C THR A 222 -21.10 26.42 -15.18
N GLN A 223 -19.89 26.01 -15.54
CA GLN A 223 -19.56 24.68 -16.02
C GLN A 223 -18.58 24.00 -15.07
N ARG A 224 -18.90 22.78 -14.63
CA ARG A 224 -18.03 21.95 -13.81
C ARG A 224 -17.59 20.70 -14.55
N VAL A 225 -16.30 20.44 -14.53
CA VAL A 225 -15.73 19.17 -15.00
C VAL A 225 -15.84 18.14 -13.89
N CYS A 226 -16.47 17.01 -14.19
CA CYS A 226 -16.80 15.96 -13.24
C CYS A 226 -16.22 14.62 -13.69
N ALA A 227 -15.92 13.76 -12.73
CA ALA A 227 -15.59 12.35 -12.91
C ALA A 227 -16.54 11.51 -12.05
N GLU A 228 -17.00 10.38 -12.58
CA GLU A 228 -17.94 9.50 -11.89
C GLU A 228 -17.64 8.04 -12.20
N GLN A 229 -17.83 7.19 -11.20
CA GLN A 229 -17.76 5.75 -11.32
C GLN A 229 -18.68 5.07 -10.32
N PHE A 230 -19.38 4.03 -10.79
CA PHE A 230 -20.15 3.11 -9.95
C PHE A 230 -19.52 1.73 -10.00
N VAL A 231 -19.51 1.04 -8.87
CA VAL A 231 -19.03 -0.35 -8.78
C VAL A 231 -20.05 -1.17 -8.02
N SER A 232 -20.54 -2.24 -8.63
CA SER A 232 -21.53 -3.08 -7.98
C SER A 232 -20.92 -3.99 -6.92
N SER A 233 -21.50 -3.94 -5.73
CA SER A 233 -21.13 -4.65 -4.51
C SER A 233 -22.29 -5.51 -3.97
N ARG A 234 -23.29 -5.84 -4.80
CA ARG A 234 -24.48 -6.62 -4.39
C ARG A 234 -24.16 -7.93 -3.66
N TYR A 235 -23.06 -8.59 -4.00
CA TYR A 235 -22.61 -9.82 -3.35
C TYR A 235 -21.51 -9.59 -2.31
N GLY A 236 -21.29 -8.34 -1.93
CA GLY A 236 -20.18 -7.88 -1.11
C GLY A 236 -18.89 -7.65 -1.91
N MET A 237 -17.89 -7.14 -1.19
CA MET A 237 -16.53 -6.96 -1.66
C MET A 237 -15.54 -7.35 -0.56
N THR A 238 -14.32 -7.70 -0.95
CA THR A 238 -13.20 -7.73 0.00
C THR A 238 -12.66 -6.32 0.23
N ASP A 239 -12.01 -6.07 1.36
CA ASP A 239 -11.43 -4.75 1.67
C ASP A 239 -10.40 -4.33 0.62
N ALA A 240 -9.68 -5.29 0.04
CA ALA A 240 -8.76 -5.07 -1.07
C ALA A 240 -9.49 -4.62 -2.35
N GLN A 241 -10.64 -5.21 -2.67
CA GLN A 241 -11.46 -4.79 -3.81
C GLN A 241 -12.02 -3.37 -3.62
N VAL A 242 -12.48 -3.03 -2.42
CA VAL A 242 -12.91 -1.66 -2.09
C VAL A 242 -11.75 -0.69 -2.30
N SER A 243 -10.59 -1.00 -1.71
CA SER A 243 -9.39 -0.15 -1.76
C SER A 243 -8.93 0.09 -3.21
N ILE A 244 -8.86 -0.97 -4.03
CA ILE A 244 -8.45 -0.87 -5.44
C ILE A 244 -9.42 0.00 -6.25
N ASN A 245 -10.73 -0.07 -5.99
CA ASN A 245 -11.70 0.74 -6.71
C ASN A 245 -11.61 2.22 -6.34
N ILE A 246 -11.47 2.53 -5.06
CA ILE A 246 -11.31 3.92 -4.57
C ILE A 246 -10.00 4.52 -5.08
N ASP A 247 -8.87 3.83 -4.89
CA ASP A 247 -7.54 4.30 -5.31
C ASP A 247 -7.48 4.56 -6.82
N ARG A 248 -7.98 3.60 -7.62
CA ARG A 248 -8.04 3.75 -9.08
C ARG A 248 -8.88 4.95 -9.50
N PHE A 249 -10.03 5.15 -8.86
CA PHE A 249 -10.90 6.28 -9.16
C PHE A 249 -10.21 7.61 -8.84
N ILE A 250 -9.61 7.73 -7.65
CA ILE A 250 -8.85 8.93 -7.25
C ILE A 250 -7.72 9.20 -8.22
N SER A 251 -6.83 8.22 -8.43
CA SER A 251 -5.63 8.35 -9.25
C SER A 251 -5.95 8.71 -10.71
N ALA A 252 -6.93 8.05 -11.32
CA ALA A 252 -7.32 8.33 -12.70
C ALA A 252 -8.02 9.69 -12.83
N SER A 253 -8.86 10.07 -11.86
CA SER A 253 -9.51 11.38 -11.84
C SER A 253 -8.50 12.51 -11.64
N GLU A 254 -7.59 12.39 -10.68
CA GLU A 254 -6.53 13.39 -10.42
C GLU A 254 -5.65 13.58 -11.67
N SER A 255 -5.31 12.49 -12.37
CA SER A 255 -4.54 12.56 -13.62
C SER A 255 -5.29 13.34 -14.71
N PHE A 256 -6.56 13.02 -14.95
CA PHE A 256 -7.40 13.75 -15.90
C PHE A 256 -7.57 15.22 -15.51
N PHE A 257 -7.88 15.50 -14.23
CA PHE A 257 -8.08 16.85 -13.73
C PHE A 257 -6.83 17.70 -13.85
N LYS A 258 -5.67 17.17 -13.46
CA LYS A 258 -4.37 17.82 -13.64
C LYS A 258 -4.15 18.22 -15.10
N GLU A 259 -4.35 17.28 -16.03
CA GLU A 259 -4.18 17.54 -17.45
C GLU A 259 -5.12 18.65 -17.95
N GLN A 260 -6.38 18.67 -17.49
CA GLN A 260 -7.33 19.71 -17.89
C GLN A 260 -6.99 21.07 -17.30
N ILE A 261 -6.53 21.11 -16.04
CA ILE A 261 -6.06 22.34 -15.37
C ILE A 261 -4.86 22.93 -16.11
N GLU A 262 -3.88 22.10 -16.48
CA GLU A 262 -2.70 22.54 -17.24
C GLU A 262 -3.07 23.09 -18.63
N ARG A 263 -4.08 22.50 -19.29
CA ARG A 263 -4.55 22.93 -20.63
C ARG A 263 -5.47 24.15 -20.56
N ILE A 264 -6.25 24.30 -19.50
CA ILE A 264 -7.28 25.32 -19.32
C ILE A 264 -7.06 25.97 -17.95
N PRO A 265 -6.19 27.01 -17.87
CA PRO A 265 -5.82 27.61 -16.59
C PRO A 265 -6.98 28.15 -15.75
N ALA A 266 -8.12 28.48 -16.37
CA ALA A 266 -9.33 28.89 -15.66
C ALA A 266 -9.88 27.82 -14.71
N LEU A 267 -9.50 26.54 -14.89
CA LEU A 267 -9.85 25.42 -14.01
C LEU A 267 -8.94 25.30 -12.78
N GLY A 268 -7.78 25.99 -12.74
CA GLY A 268 -6.82 25.89 -11.63
C GLY A 268 -6.97 26.99 -10.56
N GLY A 269 -8.02 27.80 -10.66
CA GLY A 269 -8.22 28.99 -9.85
C GLY A 269 -7.32 30.15 -10.29
N ALA A 270 -7.61 31.37 -9.80
CA ALA A 270 -6.60 32.41 -9.84
C ALA A 270 -5.47 31.96 -8.89
N SER A 271 -4.26 31.80 -9.42
CA SER A 271 -3.08 31.58 -8.60
C SER A 271 -2.98 32.75 -7.60
N GLU A 272 -3.22 32.48 -6.32
CA GLU A 272 -2.76 33.36 -5.22
C GLU A 272 -1.28 33.12 -4.95
#